data_AF-Q95SU1-F1
#
_entry.id   AF-Q95SU1-F1
#
_cell.length_a   1.000
_cell.length_b   1.000
_cell.length_c   1.000
_cell.angle_alpha   90.00
_cell.angle_beta   90.00
_cell.angle_gamma   90.00
#
_symmetry.space_group_name_H-M   'P 1'
#
loop_
_entity.id
_entity.type
_entity.pdbx_description
1 polymer ?
#
loop_
_entity_poly.entity_id
_entity_poly.type
_entity_poly.pdbx_seq_one_letter_code
_entity_poly.pdbx_strand_id
1 'polypeptide(L)'
;MGQDSAAKSPWTGCSQFLPTTQKIIQFSDGKSPNPGDKIVYVAGAFDLFHVGHLDFLEKAKKLGDYLIVGLHTDPVVNSYKGSNYPIMNLHERVLSVLACKFVNEVVIGAPYCVTEELLEHFKIDVVCHGRTPIALENGKIDPYAVPKTRAIFELIDSGNEMTTERIVERIISHRLEYERRNQAKEKKEIEAFEALQRQKQTQKAG
;
A
#
# COMPACT_ATOMS: atom_id res chain seq x y z
N MET A 1 16.90 6.81 -31.05
CA MET A 1 15.49 6.39 -31.10
C MET A 1 15.24 5.50 -29.91
N GLY A 2 14.27 5.86 -29.08
CA GLY A 2 13.96 5.19 -27.81
C GLY A 2 12.92 6.02 -27.06
N GLN A 3 11.83 6.36 -27.75
CA GLN A 3 10.65 6.96 -27.12
C GLN A 3 9.77 5.80 -26.65
N ASP A 4 10.09 5.20 -25.50
CA ASP A 4 9.10 4.38 -24.79
C ASP A 4 8.45 5.23 -23.70
N SER A 5 7.51 6.06 -24.14
CA SER A 5 6.49 6.71 -23.31
C SER A 5 5.45 5.69 -22.77
N ALA A 6 5.70 4.38 -22.95
CA ALA A 6 4.80 3.27 -22.68
C ALA A 6 5.19 2.40 -21.46
N ALA A 7 6.08 2.86 -20.58
CA ALA A 7 6.33 2.19 -19.29
C ALA A 7 5.19 2.44 -18.27
N LYS A 8 3.93 2.40 -18.72
CA LYS A 8 2.77 2.43 -17.83
C LYS A 8 2.40 1.00 -17.49
N SER A 9 2.53 0.64 -16.21
CA SER A 9 1.92 -0.58 -15.70
C SER A 9 0.42 -0.55 -16.03
N PRO A 10 -0.15 -1.60 -16.65
CA PRO A 10 -1.58 -1.64 -16.95
C PRO A 10 -2.45 -1.63 -15.68
N TRP A 11 -1.85 -1.93 -14.52
CA TRP A 11 -2.51 -2.00 -13.22
C TRP A 11 -2.49 -0.66 -12.47
N THR A 12 -1.44 0.15 -12.65
CA THR A 12 -1.27 1.46 -11.99
C THR A 12 -1.20 2.61 -12.99
N GLY A 13 -1.80 2.43 -14.17
CA GLY A 13 -1.67 3.31 -15.33
C GLY A 13 -2.23 4.74 -15.16
N CYS A 14 -2.79 5.05 -13.99
CA CYS A 14 -3.23 6.39 -13.59
C CYS A 14 -2.10 7.27 -13.04
N SER A 15 -1.00 6.69 -12.55
CA SER A 15 0.10 7.47 -11.98
C SER A 15 0.97 8.10 -13.08
N GLN A 16 1.26 9.39 -12.92
CA GLN A 16 2.25 10.14 -13.71
C GLN A 16 3.52 10.45 -12.89
N PHE A 17 3.75 9.69 -11.81
CA PHE A 17 4.89 9.92 -10.95
C PHE A 17 6.20 9.65 -11.69
N LEU A 18 7.08 10.65 -11.72
CA LEU A 18 8.43 10.53 -12.29
C LEU A 18 9.44 10.28 -11.16
N PRO A 19 9.88 9.02 -10.94
CA PRO A 19 10.92 8.73 -9.96
C PRO A 19 12.25 9.31 -10.42
N THR A 20 13.01 9.87 -9.47
CA THR A 20 14.39 10.29 -9.71
C THR A 20 15.25 9.78 -8.56
N THR A 21 16.53 9.52 -8.82
CA THR A 21 17.50 9.15 -7.78
C THR A 21 17.56 10.21 -6.68
N GLN A 22 17.47 11.49 -7.05
CA GLN A 22 17.45 12.61 -6.10
C GLN A 22 16.26 12.53 -5.12
N LYS A 23 15.07 12.12 -5.59
CA LYS A 23 13.92 11.91 -4.70
C LYS A 23 14.17 10.75 -3.73
N ILE A 24 14.78 9.65 -4.18
CA ILE A 24 15.10 8.52 -3.29
C ILE A 24 16.10 8.97 -2.21
N ILE A 25 17.15 9.69 -2.59
CA ILE A 25 18.17 10.19 -1.66
C ILE A 25 17.55 11.16 -0.63
N GLN A 26 16.60 12.00 -1.03
CA GLN A 26 15.92 12.93 -0.11
C GLN A 26 15.12 12.23 1.00
N PHE A 27 14.69 10.99 0.77
CA PHE A 27 13.87 10.22 1.71
C PHE A 27 14.64 9.09 2.39
N SER A 28 15.81 8.69 1.87
CA SER A 28 16.66 7.67 2.48
C SER A 28 17.49 8.27 3.62
N ASP A 29 17.60 7.56 4.75
CA ASP A 29 18.50 7.94 5.85
C ASP A 29 19.98 7.76 5.43
N GLY A 30 20.26 6.97 4.39
CA GLY A 30 21.60 6.79 3.81
C GLY A 30 22.62 6.11 4.72
N LYS A 31 22.20 5.64 5.90
CA LYS A 31 23.06 4.96 6.88
C LYS A 31 22.95 3.46 6.70
N SER A 32 24.08 2.79 6.58
CA SER A 32 24.17 1.34 6.67
C SER A 32 24.06 0.85 8.13
N PRO A 33 23.75 -0.43 8.38
CA PRO A 33 23.81 -1.01 9.73
C PRO A 33 25.22 -0.89 10.33
N ASN A 34 25.32 -0.65 11.64
CA ASN A 34 26.59 -0.67 12.36
C ASN A 34 27.04 -2.11 12.64
N PRO A 35 28.34 -2.36 12.88
CA PRO A 35 28.80 -3.66 13.32
C PRO A 35 28.10 -4.12 14.61
N GLY A 36 27.40 -5.25 14.54
CA GLY A 36 26.65 -5.83 15.67
C GLY A 36 25.18 -5.39 15.76
N ASP A 37 24.71 -4.49 14.89
CA ASP A 37 23.29 -4.15 14.80
C ASP A 37 22.48 -5.39 14.40
N LYS A 38 21.35 -5.61 15.08
CA LYS A 38 20.42 -6.68 14.74
C LYS A 38 19.50 -6.25 13.59
N ILE A 39 19.54 -6.98 12.47
CA ILE A 39 18.84 -6.62 11.24
C ILE A 39 17.48 -7.33 11.17
N VAL A 40 16.43 -6.52 11.10
CA VAL A 40 15.04 -6.97 10.97
C VAL A 40 14.59 -6.76 9.53
N TYR A 41 13.96 -7.77 8.95
CA TYR A 41 13.36 -7.72 7.62
C TYR A 41 11.86 -7.92 7.66
N VAL A 42 11.13 -7.13 6.89
CA VAL A 42 9.70 -7.30 6.64
C VAL A 42 9.43 -7.13 5.16
N ALA A 43 8.42 -7.81 4.61
CA ALA A 43 8.06 -7.70 3.20
C ALA A 43 6.55 -7.55 3.00
N GLY A 44 6.15 -6.90 1.90
CA GLY A 44 4.74 -6.78 1.54
C GLY A 44 4.45 -5.82 0.40
N ALA A 45 3.16 -5.55 0.20
CA ALA A 45 2.70 -4.52 -0.73
C ALA A 45 3.03 -3.11 -0.22
N PHE A 46 2.66 -2.80 1.04
CA PHE A 46 2.67 -1.45 1.60
C PHE A 46 1.94 -0.42 0.71
N ASP A 47 0.83 -0.86 0.10
CA ASP A 47 -0.03 -0.03 -0.74
C ASP A 47 -0.93 0.89 0.11
N LEU A 48 -1.16 2.11 -0.36
CA LEU A 48 -1.81 3.19 0.40
C LEU A 48 -1.28 3.26 1.84
N PHE A 49 0.03 3.46 2.01
CA PHE A 49 0.69 3.41 3.32
C PHE A 49 -0.10 4.12 4.44
N HIS A 50 -0.43 3.40 5.51
CA HIS A 50 -1.46 3.78 6.48
C HIS A 50 -1.10 3.38 7.92
N VAL A 51 -1.93 3.77 8.89
CA VAL A 51 -1.70 3.54 10.33
C VAL A 51 -1.46 2.07 10.69
N GLY A 52 -2.14 1.12 10.04
CA GLY A 52 -1.85 -0.31 10.24
C GLY A 52 -0.41 -0.72 9.89
N HIS A 53 0.16 -0.16 8.82
CA HIS A 53 1.58 -0.37 8.49
C HIS A 53 2.49 0.32 9.51
N LEU A 54 2.14 1.53 9.95
CA LEU A 54 2.91 2.27 10.95
C LEU A 54 3.02 1.50 12.27
N ASP A 55 1.90 1.00 12.80
CA ASP A 55 1.86 0.26 14.07
C ASP A 55 2.61 -1.08 13.97
N PHE A 56 2.52 -1.74 12.81
CA PHE A 56 3.29 -2.95 12.52
C PHE A 56 4.80 -2.67 12.48
N LEU A 57 5.22 -1.65 11.72
CA LEU A 57 6.63 -1.29 11.56
C LEU A 57 7.25 -0.78 12.88
N GLU A 58 6.49 -0.06 13.71
CA GLU A 58 6.94 0.34 15.04
C GLU A 58 7.30 -0.89 15.88
N LYS A 59 6.44 -1.91 15.87
CA LYS A 59 6.67 -3.15 16.63
C LYS A 59 7.79 -3.98 16.04
N ALA A 60 7.88 -4.10 14.71
CA ALA A 60 8.99 -4.77 14.03
C ALA A 60 10.33 -4.11 14.37
N LYS A 61 10.37 -2.77 14.37
CA LYS A 61 11.57 -2.01 14.74
C LYS A 61 12.04 -2.27 16.17
N LYS A 62 11.15 -2.67 17.09
CA LYS A 62 11.55 -3.00 18.48
C LYS A 62 12.28 -4.34 18.60
N LEU A 63 12.31 -5.16 17.53
CA LEU A 63 12.97 -6.48 17.55
C LEU A 63 14.45 -6.43 17.13
N GLY A 64 14.96 -5.28 16.70
CA GLY A 64 16.36 -5.07 16.33
C GLY A 64 16.71 -3.60 16.06
N ASP A 65 17.92 -3.37 15.58
CA ASP A 65 18.52 -2.03 15.51
C ASP A 65 18.44 -1.42 14.10
N TYR A 66 18.16 -2.24 13.09
CA TYR A 66 18.06 -1.83 11.69
C TYR A 66 16.89 -2.52 10.99
N LEU A 67 15.94 -1.75 10.43
CA LEU A 67 14.74 -2.29 9.79
C LEU A 67 14.78 -2.11 8.26
N ILE A 68 14.77 -3.24 7.56
CA ILE A 68 14.71 -3.33 6.10
C ILE A 68 13.29 -3.71 5.68
N VAL A 69 12.70 -2.95 4.76
CA VAL A 69 11.37 -3.21 4.21
C VAL A 69 11.46 -3.62 2.75
N GLY A 70 11.10 -4.85 2.43
CA GLY A 70 10.95 -5.36 1.07
C GLY A 70 9.62 -4.97 0.44
N LEU A 71 9.68 -4.33 -0.73
CA LEU A 71 8.50 -3.98 -1.51
C LEU A 71 8.37 -4.87 -2.74
N HIS A 72 7.29 -5.65 -2.77
CA HIS A 72 6.93 -6.46 -3.94
C HIS A 72 6.65 -5.55 -5.15
N THR A 73 6.97 -6.02 -6.35
CA THR A 73 6.66 -5.32 -7.61
C THR A 73 5.15 -5.29 -7.86
N ASP A 74 4.68 -4.35 -8.70
CA ASP A 74 3.25 -4.22 -9.00
C ASP A 74 2.62 -5.52 -9.56
N PRO A 75 3.27 -6.26 -10.50
CA PRO A 75 2.74 -7.54 -10.97
C PRO A 75 2.64 -8.60 -9.86
N VAL A 76 3.61 -8.62 -8.93
CA VAL A 76 3.59 -9.57 -7.80
C VAL A 76 2.48 -9.19 -6.83
N VAL A 77 2.29 -7.91 -6.52
CA VAL A 77 1.16 -7.47 -5.68
C VAL A 77 -0.18 -7.84 -6.33
N ASN A 78 -0.31 -7.59 -7.63
CA ASN A 78 -1.51 -7.93 -8.37
C ASN A 78 -1.81 -9.43 -8.37
N SER A 79 -0.79 -10.31 -8.41
CA SER A 79 -1.02 -11.76 -8.47
C SER A 79 -1.69 -12.34 -7.22
N TYR A 80 -1.43 -11.77 -6.03
CA TYR A 80 -2.04 -12.26 -4.77
C TYR A 80 -3.15 -11.36 -4.22
N LYS A 81 -3.24 -10.08 -4.61
CA LYS A 81 -4.37 -9.20 -4.25
C LYS A 81 -5.47 -9.18 -5.32
N GLY A 82 -5.12 -9.41 -6.58
CA GLY A 82 -6.01 -9.35 -7.72
C GLY A 82 -6.51 -7.95 -8.07
N SER A 83 -7.52 -7.91 -8.93
CA SER A 83 -8.24 -6.70 -9.34
C SER A 83 -7.29 -5.62 -9.89
N ASN A 84 -7.48 -4.36 -9.47
CA ASN A 84 -6.67 -3.23 -9.87
C ASN A 84 -5.63 -2.86 -8.80
N TYR A 85 -5.23 -3.80 -7.95
CA TYR A 85 -4.18 -3.58 -6.96
C TYR A 85 -2.79 -3.84 -7.58
N PRO A 86 -1.74 -3.12 -7.12
CA PRO A 86 -1.79 -2.07 -6.11
C PRO A 86 -2.39 -0.77 -6.67
N ILE A 87 -2.94 0.08 -5.80
CA ILE A 87 -3.42 1.42 -6.15
C ILE A 87 -2.24 2.35 -6.43
N MET A 88 -1.21 2.30 -5.57
CA MET A 88 0.06 3.01 -5.75
C MET A 88 1.09 2.13 -6.46
N ASN A 89 1.77 2.69 -7.46
CA ASN A 89 2.86 1.98 -8.12
C ASN A 89 4.06 1.77 -7.19
N LEU A 90 4.99 0.90 -7.60
CA LEU A 90 6.18 0.56 -6.80
C LEU A 90 6.95 1.80 -6.31
N HIS A 91 7.16 2.79 -7.17
CA HIS A 91 7.95 3.96 -6.82
C HIS A 91 7.23 4.90 -5.84
N GLU A 92 5.91 5.03 -5.94
CA GLU A 92 5.08 5.76 -4.98
C GLU A 92 5.11 5.08 -3.61
N ARG A 93 5.05 3.74 -3.59
CA ARG A 93 5.15 2.94 -2.36
C ARG A 93 6.53 3.05 -1.73
N VAL A 94 7.60 3.05 -2.52
CA VAL A 94 8.99 3.27 -2.04
C VAL A 94 9.09 4.58 -1.26
N LEU A 95 8.63 5.70 -1.83
CA LEU A 95 8.69 6.99 -1.13
C LEU A 95 7.80 7.00 0.13
N SER A 96 6.63 6.38 0.06
CA SER A 96 5.70 6.30 1.20
C SER A 96 6.33 5.56 2.39
N VAL A 97 7.07 4.48 2.11
CA VAL A 97 7.73 3.66 3.13
C VAL A 97 9.01 4.33 3.65
N LEU A 98 9.82 4.93 2.78
CA LEU A 98 11.02 5.67 3.20
C LEU A 98 10.68 6.89 4.09
N ALA A 99 9.50 7.50 3.91
CA ALA A 99 9.02 8.57 4.79
C ALA A 99 8.72 8.11 6.24
N CYS A 100 8.66 6.80 6.49
CA CYS A 100 8.40 6.25 7.82
C CYS A 100 9.67 6.26 8.68
N LYS A 101 9.62 6.99 9.81
CA LYS A 101 10.76 7.14 10.75
C LYS A 101 11.33 5.84 11.31
N PHE A 102 10.58 4.73 11.24
CA PHE A 102 11.02 3.42 11.75
C PHE A 102 11.83 2.64 10.73
N VAL A 103 11.75 3.00 9.46
CA VAL A 103 12.39 2.28 8.35
C VAL A 103 13.79 2.83 8.13
N ASN A 104 14.77 1.95 7.99
CA ASN A 104 16.14 2.33 7.67
C ASN A 104 16.46 2.13 6.19
N GLU A 105 15.97 1.04 5.59
CA GLU A 105 16.24 0.70 4.20
C GLU A 105 15.02 0.07 3.52
N VAL A 106 14.95 0.21 2.19
CA VAL A 106 13.92 -0.39 1.35
C VAL A 106 14.54 -1.23 0.24
N VAL A 107 14.14 -2.50 0.16
CA VAL A 107 14.45 -3.35 -1.01
C VAL A 107 13.38 -3.12 -2.07
N ILE A 108 13.76 -2.39 -3.12
CA ILE A 108 12.88 -2.05 -4.24
C ILE A 108 12.72 -3.27 -5.15
N GLY A 109 11.51 -3.82 -5.25
CA GLY A 109 11.25 -5.01 -6.06
C GLY A 109 11.71 -6.30 -5.39
N ALA A 110 11.45 -6.44 -4.09
CA ALA A 110 11.76 -7.64 -3.33
C ALA A 110 11.02 -8.87 -3.90
N PRO A 111 11.68 -10.06 -3.88
CA PRO A 111 11.03 -11.31 -4.25
C PRO A 111 9.87 -11.62 -3.29
N TYR A 112 8.86 -12.35 -3.79
CA TYR A 112 7.72 -12.73 -2.97
C TYR A 112 8.09 -13.72 -1.87
N CYS A 113 8.90 -14.72 -2.21
CA CYS A 113 9.47 -15.67 -1.27
C CYS A 113 10.77 -15.11 -0.67
N VAL A 114 10.90 -15.23 0.65
CA VAL A 114 12.13 -14.87 1.36
C VAL A 114 13.16 -15.95 1.11
N THR A 115 14.18 -15.64 0.29
CA THR A 115 15.19 -16.61 -0.15
C THR A 115 16.42 -16.64 0.77
N GLU A 116 17.17 -17.74 0.73
CA GLU A 116 18.46 -17.88 1.41
C GLU A 116 19.44 -16.76 1.02
N GLU A 117 19.50 -16.46 -0.27
CA GLU A 117 20.33 -15.39 -0.85
C GLU A 117 19.97 -14.00 -0.28
N LEU A 118 18.67 -13.68 -0.17
CA LEU A 118 18.22 -12.41 0.39
C LEU A 118 18.62 -12.29 1.86
N LEU A 119 18.45 -13.36 2.64
CA LEU A 119 18.82 -13.41 4.05
C LEU A 119 20.33 -13.23 4.25
N GLU A 120 21.15 -13.89 3.44
CA GLU A 120 22.61 -13.80 3.51
C GLU A 120 23.13 -12.44 3.03
N HIS A 121 22.60 -11.92 1.93
CA HIS A 121 23.02 -10.65 1.34
C HIS A 121 22.87 -9.48 2.32
N PHE A 122 21.71 -9.40 2.98
CA PHE A 122 21.41 -8.35 3.94
C PHE A 122 21.76 -8.73 5.39
N LYS A 123 22.31 -9.93 5.63
CA LYS A 123 22.64 -10.45 6.97
C LYS A 123 21.45 -10.35 7.94
N ILE A 124 20.29 -10.81 7.50
CA ILE A 124 19.03 -10.68 8.25
C ILE A 124 19.03 -11.62 9.46
N ASP A 125 18.79 -11.07 10.65
CA ASP A 125 18.69 -11.81 11.90
C ASP A 125 17.25 -12.23 12.24
N VAL A 126 16.26 -11.42 11.84
CA VAL A 126 14.84 -11.69 12.11
C VAL A 126 13.98 -11.29 10.92
N VAL A 127 13.05 -12.15 10.53
CA VAL A 127 12.02 -11.86 9.53
C VAL A 127 10.68 -11.74 10.22
N CYS A 128 9.97 -10.64 10.02
CA CYS A 128 8.67 -10.43 10.64
C CYS A 128 7.54 -10.33 9.61
N HIS A 129 6.37 -10.81 10.00
CA HIS A 129 5.13 -10.58 9.26
C HIS A 129 3.99 -10.22 10.22
N GLY A 130 3.03 -9.43 9.74
CA GLY A 130 1.83 -9.13 10.50
C GLY A 130 0.91 -10.35 10.69
N ARG A 131 -0.20 -10.17 11.41
CA ARG A 131 -1.26 -11.20 11.51
C ARG A 131 -2.18 -11.30 10.28
N THR A 132 -1.90 -10.54 9.23
CA THR A 132 -2.66 -10.62 7.99
C THR A 132 -2.46 -11.98 7.31
N PRO A 133 -3.43 -12.47 6.52
CA PRO A 133 -3.26 -13.71 5.78
C PRO A 133 -2.03 -13.68 4.88
N ILE A 134 -1.27 -14.77 4.87
CA ILE A 134 -0.12 -14.98 3.99
C ILE A 134 -0.62 -15.84 2.82
N ALA A 135 -0.58 -15.29 1.60
CA ALA A 135 -0.89 -16.09 0.42
C ALA A 135 0.28 -17.03 0.11
N LEU A 136 -0.04 -18.22 -0.41
CA LEU A 136 0.98 -19.17 -0.86
C LEU A 136 1.40 -18.81 -2.28
N GLU A 137 2.70 -18.85 -2.55
CA GLU A 137 3.20 -18.72 -3.92
C GLU A 137 2.71 -19.91 -4.75
N ASN A 138 2.06 -19.60 -5.88
CA ASN A 138 1.42 -20.57 -6.76
C ASN A 138 0.44 -21.52 -6.04
N GLY A 139 -0.12 -21.09 -4.89
CA GLY A 139 -1.04 -21.86 -4.06
C GLY A 139 -0.41 -23.02 -3.29
N LYS A 140 0.93 -23.13 -3.26
CA LYS A 140 1.62 -24.31 -2.70
C LYS A 140 2.77 -23.98 -1.77
N ILE A 141 3.50 -22.90 -2.03
CA ILE A 141 4.77 -22.63 -1.35
C ILE A 141 4.53 -21.52 -0.33
N ASP A 142 4.91 -21.77 0.93
CA ASP A 142 4.92 -20.74 1.98
C ASP A 142 6.09 -19.77 1.73
N PRO A 143 5.83 -18.48 1.46
CA PRO A 143 6.89 -17.51 1.18
C PRO A 143 7.86 -17.29 2.35
N TYR A 144 7.50 -17.74 3.55
CA TYR A 144 8.33 -17.67 4.75
C TYR A 144 8.90 -19.04 5.17
N ALA A 145 8.87 -20.06 4.30
CA ALA A 145 9.38 -21.40 4.62
C ALA A 145 10.87 -21.38 5.06
N VAL A 146 11.71 -20.61 4.37
CA VAL A 146 13.14 -20.49 4.67
C VAL A 146 13.37 -19.87 6.06
N PRO A 147 12.86 -18.65 6.37
CA PRO A 147 13.09 -18.06 7.69
C PRO A 147 12.44 -18.87 8.84
N LYS A 148 11.32 -19.56 8.61
CA LYS A 148 10.73 -20.49 9.59
C LYS A 148 11.66 -21.67 9.86
N THR A 149 12.24 -22.26 8.81
CA THR A 149 13.20 -23.37 8.94
C THR A 149 14.45 -22.94 9.71
N ARG A 150 14.91 -21.70 9.51
CA ARG A 150 16.02 -21.12 10.26
C ARG A 150 15.66 -20.64 11.67
N ALA A 151 14.40 -20.76 12.10
CA ALA A 151 13.90 -20.28 13.39
C ALA A 151 14.12 -18.77 13.64
N ILE A 152 14.04 -17.96 12.57
CA ILE A 152 14.15 -16.49 12.63
C ILE A 152 12.86 -15.76 12.20
N PHE A 153 11.76 -16.49 12.04
CA PHE A 153 10.46 -15.92 11.64
C PHE A 153 9.61 -15.56 12.87
N GLU A 154 9.14 -14.31 12.93
CA GLU A 154 8.31 -13.77 14.01
C GLU A 154 6.98 -13.21 13.49
N LEU A 155 5.89 -13.56 14.17
CA LEU A 155 4.56 -13.03 13.85
C LEU A 155 4.22 -11.88 14.79
N ILE A 156 3.98 -10.69 14.23
CA ILE A 156 3.71 -9.48 15.00
C ILE A 156 2.23 -9.12 14.91
N ASP A 157 1.61 -8.93 16.09
CA ASP A 157 0.31 -8.29 16.17
C ASP A 157 0.47 -6.77 16.17
N SER A 158 0.07 -6.10 15.10
CA SER A 158 0.03 -4.63 15.04
C SER A 158 -0.95 -4.05 16.06
N GLY A 159 -1.98 -4.80 16.46
CA GLY A 159 -3.12 -4.27 17.22
C GLY A 159 -4.04 -3.39 16.36
N ASN A 160 -3.86 -3.41 15.04
CA ASN A 160 -4.58 -2.56 14.11
C ASN A 160 -5.11 -3.40 12.94
N GLU A 161 -6.42 -3.29 12.71
CA GLU A 161 -7.13 -4.02 11.67
C GLU A 161 -7.28 -3.24 10.35
N MET A 162 -6.67 -2.06 10.23
CA MET A 162 -6.73 -1.25 9.01
C MET A 162 -5.96 -1.93 7.88
N THR A 163 -6.62 -2.07 6.73
CA THR A 163 -6.01 -2.59 5.50
C THR A 163 -6.28 -1.64 4.33
N THR A 164 -5.53 -1.81 3.25
CA THR A 164 -5.75 -1.10 1.98
C THR A 164 -7.19 -1.29 1.48
N GLU A 165 -7.76 -2.49 1.59
CA GLU A 165 -9.14 -2.79 1.21
C GLU A 165 -10.14 -1.96 2.04
N ARG A 166 -9.97 -1.91 3.37
CA ARG A 166 -10.84 -1.10 4.24
C ARG A 166 -10.75 0.39 3.93
N ILE A 167 -9.58 0.90 3.53
CA ILE A 167 -9.43 2.30 3.11
C ILE A 167 -10.21 2.56 1.84
N VAL A 168 -10.07 1.67 0.84
CA VAL A 168 -10.80 1.77 -0.42
C VAL A 168 -12.32 1.72 -0.18
N GLU A 169 -12.81 0.76 0.61
CA GLU A 169 -14.22 0.65 0.99
C GLU A 169 -14.75 1.91 1.66
N ARG A 170 -14.00 2.49 2.61
CA ARG A 170 -14.37 3.74 3.28
C ARG A 170 -14.48 4.90 2.31
N ILE A 171 -13.53 5.05 1.38
CA ILE A 171 -13.53 6.11 0.37
C ILE A 171 -14.75 5.96 -0.54
N ILE A 172 -15.01 4.75 -1.04
CA ILE A 172 -16.14 4.48 -1.95
C ILE A 172 -17.48 4.72 -1.24
N SER A 173 -17.64 4.18 -0.03
CA SER A 173 -18.86 4.34 0.77
C SER A 173 -19.21 5.82 0.98
N HIS A 174 -18.25 6.62 1.44
CA HIS A 174 -18.48 8.06 1.65
C HIS A 174 -18.76 8.81 0.35
N ARG A 175 -18.13 8.42 -0.75
CA ARG A 175 -18.39 9.01 -2.07
C ARG A 175 -19.82 8.75 -2.55
N LEU A 176 -20.29 7.51 -2.43
CA LEU A 176 -21.65 7.12 -2.80
C LEU A 176 -22.71 7.82 -1.95
N GLU A 177 -22.45 7.98 -0.64
CA GLU A 177 -23.33 8.75 0.24
C GLU A 177 -23.41 10.22 -0.12
N TYR A 178 -22.28 10.83 -0.49
CA TYR A 178 -22.25 12.19 -1.00
C TYR A 178 -23.08 12.35 -2.27
N GLU A 179 -22.88 11.46 -3.25
CA GLU A 179 -23.61 11.49 -4.53
C GLU A 179 -25.12 11.30 -4.33
N ARG A 180 -25.53 10.35 -3.48
CA ARG A 180 -26.94 10.12 -3.16
C ARG A 180 -27.62 11.34 -2.54
N ARG A 181 -26.93 12.03 -1.62
CA ARG A 181 -27.44 13.26 -1.00
C ARG A 181 -27.57 14.39 -2.02
N ASN A 182 -26.59 14.54 -2.91
CA ASN A 182 -26.62 15.58 -3.92
C ASN A 182 -27.76 15.34 -4.93
N GLN A 183 -27.91 14.11 -5.42
CA GLN A 183 -29.02 13.72 -6.30
C GLN A 183 -30.39 13.95 -5.65
N ALA A 184 -30.54 13.61 -4.36
CA ALA A 184 -31.79 13.85 -3.64
C ALA A 184 -32.10 15.34 -3.47
N LYS A 185 -31.07 16.18 -3.30
CA LYS A 185 -31.21 17.64 -3.23
C LYS A 185 -31.61 18.22 -4.59
N GLU A 186 -30.92 17.84 -5.65
CA GLU A 186 -31.22 18.25 -7.03
C GLU A 186 -32.64 17.85 -7.43
N LYS A 187 -33.07 16.62 -7.12
CA LYS A 187 -34.44 16.17 -7.37
C LYS A 187 -35.49 17.05 -6.65
N LYS A 188 -35.26 17.38 -5.37
CA LYS A 188 -36.16 18.27 -4.61
C LYS A 188 -36.20 19.69 -5.19
N GLU A 189 -35.07 20.21 -5.65
CA GLU A 189 -34.99 21.53 -6.29
C GLU A 189 -35.75 21.56 -7.62
N ILE A 190 -35.64 20.52 -8.44
CA ILE A 190 -36.39 20.36 -9.69
C ILE A 190 -37.90 20.27 -9.39
N GLU A 191 -38.32 19.42 -8.46
CA GLU A 191 -39.73 19.26 -8.07
C GLU A 191 -40.33 20.58 -7.55
N ALA A 192 -39.58 21.33 -6.73
CA ALA A 192 -40.01 22.63 -6.23
C ALA A 192 -40.13 23.68 -7.34
N PHE A 193 -39.18 23.70 -8.30
CA PHE A 193 -39.23 24.58 -9.46
C PHE A 193 -40.43 24.27 -10.36
N GLU A 194 -40.69 23.00 -10.65
CA GLU A 194 -41.84 22.58 -11.44
C GLU A 194 -43.18 22.94 -10.77
N ALA A 195 -43.29 22.76 -9.45
CA ALA A 195 -44.47 23.15 -8.69
C ALA A 195 -44.74 24.66 -8.77
N LEU A 196 -43.71 25.50 -8.64
CA LEU A 196 -43.81 26.95 -8.79
C LEU A 196 -44.22 27.36 -10.20
N GLN A 197 -43.70 26.69 -11.23
CA GLN A 197 -44.10 26.96 -12.62
C GLN A 197 -45.56 26.61 -12.88
N ARG A 198 -46.04 25.47 -12.36
CA ARG A 198 -47.46 25.08 -12.46
C ARG A 198 -48.37 26.10 -11.77
N GLN A 199 -48.03 26.54 -10.56
CA GLN A 199 -48.80 27.58 -9.85
C GLN A 199 -48.87 28.90 -10.64
N LYS A 200 -47.75 29.34 -11.23
CA LYS A 200 -47.72 30.55 -12.07
C LYS A 200 -48.58 30.44 -13.34
N GLN A 201 -48.65 29.26 -13.94
CA GLN A 201 -49.49 29.03 -15.11
C GLN A 201 -50.98 29.03 -14.75
N THR A 202 -51.37 28.42 -13.63
CA THR A 202 -52.76 28.41 -13.16
C THR A 202 -53.26 29.81 -12.79
N GLN A 203 -52.41 30.65 -12.20
CA GLN A 203 -52.76 32.05 -11.88
C GLN A 203 -52.89 32.97 -13.09
N LYS A 204 -52.33 32.61 -14.26
CA LYS A 204 -52.46 33.40 -15.50
C LYS A 204 -53.66 33.00 -16.35
N ALA A 205 -54.29 31.86 -16.05
CA ALA A 205 -55.41 31.30 -16.83
C ALA A 205 -56.79 31.52 -16.19
N GLY A 206 -56.86 32.09 -14.99
CA GLY A 206 -58.08 32.56 -14.33
C GLY A 206 -58.13 34.07 -14.27
#